data_AF-A0A2G4T016-F1
#
_entry.id   AF-A0A2G4T016-F1
#
_cell.length_a   1.000
_cell.length_b   1.000
_cell.length_c   1.000
_cell.angle_alpha   90.00
_cell.angle_beta   90.00
_cell.angle_gamma   90.00
#
_symmetry.space_group_name_H-M   'P 1'
#
loop_
_entity.id
_entity.type
_entity.pdbx_description
1 polymer ?
#
loop_
_entity_poly.entity_id
_entity_poly.type
_entity_poly.pdbx_seq_one_letter_code
_entity_poly.pdbx_strand_id
1 'polypeptide(L)'
;TLDKIVKLELFEKETPENIEKIWTAGHANKDCITAVIPSDIYDKLYKRSQDYPMFVVPMPREEGVEFYFLQFNFHQCYFTSLLEYKAKGTEARPFLTLTHFTELQKSKGLVLMKGDINDEPRMLDTPNAQFLAFALQQFYASGSEDKLKLVEKFHRSPAEFDFQELIKAVETLV
;
A
#
# COMPACT_ATOMS: atom_id res chain seq x y z
N THR A 1 -10.01 -9.69 -9.43
CA THR A 1 -10.03 -9.19 -10.82
C THR A 1 -10.98 -8.02 -10.89
N LEU A 2 -10.67 -7.06 -11.74
CA LEU A 2 -11.37 -5.77 -11.85
C LEU A 2 -12.81 -5.92 -12.33
N ASP A 3 -13.06 -6.91 -13.19
CA ASP A 3 -14.38 -7.29 -13.72
C ASP A 3 -15.42 -7.68 -12.65
N LYS A 4 -14.96 -8.05 -11.44
CA LYS A 4 -15.84 -8.31 -10.28
C LYS A 4 -16.30 -7.03 -9.58
N ILE A 5 -15.69 -5.88 -9.89
CA ILE A 5 -15.93 -4.59 -9.22
C ILE A 5 -16.58 -3.59 -10.18
N VAL A 6 -16.17 -3.62 -11.45
CA VAL A 6 -16.66 -2.71 -12.48
C VAL A 6 -16.94 -3.46 -13.79
N LYS A 7 -17.75 -2.87 -14.67
CA LYS A 7 -17.92 -3.37 -16.03
C LYS A 7 -16.70 -2.98 -16.87
N LEU A 8 -15.75 -3.92 -17.02
CA LEU A 8 -14.47 -3.66 -17.69
C LEU A 8 -14.63 -3.10 -19.11
N GLU A 9 -15.60 -3.62 -19.87
CA GLU A 9 -15.95 -3.15 -21.22
C GLU A 9 -16.30 -1.65 -21.30
N LEU A 10 -16.82 -1.07 -20.20
CA LEU A 10 -17.14 0.35 -20.14
C LEU A 10 -15.86 1.14 -19.88
N PHE A 11 -15.01 0.67 -18.95
CA PHE A 11 -13.73 1.32 -18.65
C PHE A 11 -12.79 1.31 -19.87
N GLU A 12 -12.82 0.26 -20.68
CA GLU A 12 -12.06 0.21 -21.94
C GLU A 12 -12.45 1.28 -22.95
N LYS A 13 -13.69 1.79 -22.89
CA LYS A 13 -14.19 2.86 -23.78
C LYS A 13 -13.99 4.26 -23.21
N GLU A 14 -13.65 4.38 -21.93
CA GLU A 14 -13.46 5.66 -21.24
C GLU A 14 -12.02 6.18 -21.35
N THR A 15 -11.84 7.47 -21.07
CA THR A 15 -10.50 8.07 -20.94
C THR A 15 -9.92 7.79 -19.54
N PRO A 16 -8.58 7.82 -19.36
CA PRO A 16 -7.94 7.71 -18.06
C PRO A 16 -8.54 8.64 -16.98
N GLU A 17 -8.82 9.89 -17.35
CA GLU A 17 -9.37 10.90 -16.44
C GLU A 17 -10.81 10.57 -16.03
N ASN A 18 -11.61 10.02 -16.94
CA ASN A 18 -12.97 9.57 -16.62
C ASN A 18 -12.95 8.31 -15.78
N ILE A 19 -12.05 7.36 -16.07
CA ILE A 19 -11.85 6.15 -15.26
C ILE A 19 -11.54 6.54 -13.81
N GLU A 20 -10.65 7.50 -13.59
CA GLU A 20 -10.31 8.00 -12.25
C GLU A 20 -11.53 8.58 -11.53
N LYS A 21 -12.31 9.44 -12.20
CA LYS A 21 -13.53 10.01 -11.61
C LYS A 21 -14.54 8.92 -11.23
N ILE A 22 -14.79 7.97 -12.13
CA ILE A 22 -15.74 6.87 -11.90
C ILE A 22 -15.26 5.98 -10.76
N TRP A 23 -13.97 5.63 -10.75
CA TRP A 23 -13.36 4.78 -9.73
C TRP A 23 -13.46 5.42 -8.34
N THR A 24 -13.09 6.69 -8.21
CA THR A 24 -13.12 7.43 -6.96
C THR A 24 -14.57 7.64 -6.48
N ALA A 25 -15.46 8.11 -7.35
CA ALA A 25 -16.87 8.33 -6.99
C ALA A 25 -17.59 7.03 -6.61
N GLY A 26 -17.30 5.92 -7.31
CA GLY A 26 -17.88 4.61 -7.03
C GLY A 26 -17.47 3.99 -5.69
N HIS A 27 -16.48 4.57 -5.01
CA HIS A 27 -15.97 4.11 -3.71
C HIS A 27 -16.05 5.15 -2.59
N ALA A 28 -16.48 6.39 -2.88
CA ALA A 28 -16.47 7.50 -1.92
C ALA A 28 -17.25 7.24 -0.61
N ASN A 29 -18.32 6.43 -0.67
CA ASN A 29 -19.16 6.11 0.49
C ASN A 29 -18.93 4.68 1.01
N LYS A 30 -17.83 4.03 0.61
CA LYS A 30 -17.48 2.68 1.04
C LYS A 30 -16.35 2.75 2.05
N ASP A 31 -16.29 1.75 2.91
CA ASP A 31 -15.23 1.63 3.90
C ASP A 31 -13.93 1.07 3.27
N CYS A 32 -13.33 1.88 2.40
CA CYS A 32 -12.12 1.52 1.68
C CYS A 32 -11.35 2.77 1.24
N ILE A 33 -10.09 2.58 0.88
CA ILE A 33 -9.29 3.58 0.17
C ILE A 33 -9.15 3.19 -1.30
N THR A 34 -8.97 4.16 -2.18
CA THR A 34 -8.74 3.91 -3.61
C THR A 34 -7.67 4.83 -4.17
N ALA A 35 -7.00 4.38 -5.24
CA ALA A 35 -6.12 5.24 -6.03
C ALA A 35 -6.13 4.81 -7.51
N VAL A 36 -5.67 5.73 -8.35
CA VAL A 36 -5.29 5.47 -9.74
C VAL A 36 -3.80 5.74 -9.86
N ILE A 37 -3.04 4.71 -10.23
CA ILE A 37 -1.58 4.74 -10.22
C ILE A 37 -1.09 4.70 -11.66
N PRO A 38 -0.24 5.64 -12.10
CA PRO A 38 0.39 5.56 -13.42
C PRO A 38 1.19 4.26 -13.59
N SER A 39 1.14 3.67 -14.81
CA SER A 39 1.78 2.38 -15.08
C SER A 39 3.27 2.36 -14.73
N ASP A 40 4.01 3.42 -15.05
CA ASP A 40 5.46 3.49 -14.81
C ASP A 40 5.81 3.52 -13.31
N ILE A 41 4.95 4.14 -12.49
CA ILE A 41 5.07 4.13 -11.03
C ILE A 41 4.77 2.75 -10.48
N TYR A 42 3.71 2.10 -10.98
CA TYR A 42 3.35 0.76 -10.56
C TYR A 42 4.40 -0.29 -10.96
N ASP A 43 4.99 -0.18 -12.16
CA ASP A 43 6.04 -1.09 -12.61
C ASP A 43 7.28 -1.04 -11.70
N LYS A 44 7.66 0.16 -11.23
CA LYS A 44 8.74 0.33 -10.23
C LYS A 44 8.38 -0.34 -8.91
N LEU A 45 7.17 -0.09 -8.40
CA LEU A 45 6.68 -0.67 -7.15
C LEU A 45 6.68 -2.20 -7.23
N TYR A 46 6.08 -2.74 -8.30
CA TYR A 46 5.94 -4.18 -8.50
C TYR A 46 7.27 -4.89 -8.68
N LYS A 47 8.21 -4.31 -9.44
CA LYS A 47 9.56 -4.88 -9.57
C LYS A 47 10.26 -4.94 -8.21
N ARG A 48 10.24 -3.84 -7.45
CA ARG A 48 10.88 -3.78 -6.12
C ARG A 48 10.19 -4.69 -5.11
N SER A 49 8.87 -4.90 -5.22
CA SER A 49 8.17 -5.84 -4.33
C SER A 49 8.55 -7.30 -4.54
N GLN A 50 9.05 -7.67 -5.73
CA GLN A 50 9.60 -9.01 -5.96
C GLN A 50 10.97 -9.20 -5.28
N ASP A 51 11.83 -8.18 -5.35
CA ASP A 51 13.16 -8.21 -4.72
C ASP A 51 13.08 -8.05 -3.20
N TYR A 52 12.08 -7.30 -2.73
CA TYR A 52 11.90 -6.87 -1.34
C TYR A 52 10.44 -7.11 -0.91
N PRO A 53 10.04 -8.36 -0.62
CA PRO A 53 8.64 -8.73 -0.46
C PRO A 53 8.03 -8.35 0.91
N MET A 54 8.82 -7.84 1.86
CA MET A 54 8.32 -7.51 3.19
C MET A 54 9.03 -6.33 3.83
N PHE A 55 8.33 -5.51 4.60
CA PHE A 55 8.95 -4.38 5.29
C PHE A 55 8.20 -4.05 6.56
N VAL A 56 8.69 -3.07 7.31
CA VAL A 56 7.96 -2.47 8.43
C VAL A 56 7.74 -1.00 8.15
N VAL A 57 6.55 -0.51 8.51
CA VAL A 57 6.18 0.90 8.37
C VAL A 57 5.80 1.42 9.75
N PRO A 58 6.55 2.38 10.32
CA PRO A 58 6.11 3.09 11.51
C PRO A 58 4.95 4.00 11.12
N MET A 59 3.91 4.00 11.92
CA MET A 59 2.78 4.90 11.81
C MET A 59 2.74 5.78 13.05
N PRO A 60 2.90 7.10 12.91
CA PRO A 60 2.79 8.03 14.02
C PRO A 60 1.43 7.89 14.71
N ARG A 61 1.42 7.89 16.04
CA ARG A 61 0.22 7.97 16.88
C ARG A 61 0.31 9.22 17.76
N GLU A 62 -0.76 9.55 18.48
CA GLU A 62 -0.74 10.65 19.46
C GLU A 62 0.40 10.46 20.47
N GLU A 63 0.62 9.23 20.92
CA GLU A 63 1.73 8.84 21.77
C GLU A 63 2.56 7.73 21.11
N GLY A 64 3.77 8.08 20.69
CA GLY A 64 4.73 7.13 20.12
C GLY A 64 4.39 6.69 18.69
N VAL A 65 4.73 5.43 18.39
CA VAL A 65 4.68 4.87 17.04
C VAL A 65 4.11 3.45 17.10
N GLU A 66 3.16 3.16 16.22
CA GLU A 66 2.73 1.79 15.95
C GLU A 66 3.41 1.28 14.68
N PHE A 67 3.98 0.08 14.72
CA PHE A 67 4.58 -0.52 13.53
C PHE A 67 3.62 -1.48 12.85
N TYR A 68 3.51 -1.35 11.53
CA TYR A 68 2.81 -2.29 10.67
C TYR A 68 3.83 -3.13 9.90
N PHE A 69 3.61 -4.43 9.87
CA PHE A 69 4.30 -5.34 9.00
C PHE A 69 3.61 -5.38 7.64
N LEU A 70 4.39 -5.05 6.61
CA LEU A 70 3.99 -5.05 5.22
C LEU A 70 4.45 -6.35 4.56
N GLN A 71 3.57 -7.02 3.82
CA GLN A 71 3.91 -8.19 3.02
C GLN A 71 3.25 -8.13 1.64
N PHE A 72 4.04 -8.34 0.60
CA PHE A 72 3.54 -8.47 -0.77
C PHE A 72 3.18 -9.91 -1.12
N ASN A 73 2.13 -10.04 -1.92
CA ASN A 73 1.75 -11.28 -2.58
C ASN A 73 1.19 -10.94 -3.97
N PHE A 74 1.99 -11.13 -5.01
CA PHE A 74 1.67 -10.67 -6.37
C PHE A 74 1.22 -9.19 -6.39
N HIS A 75 0.00 -8.92 -6.85
CA HIS A 75 -0.57 -7.58 -6.96
C HIS A 75 -1.27 -7.12 -5.66
N GLN A 76 -1.10 -7.85 -4.56
CA GLN A 76 -1.63 -7.51 -3.25
C GLN A 76 -0.52 -7.14 -2.27
N CYS A 77 -0.87 -6.25 -1.34
CA CYS A 77 -0.01 -5.84 -0.24
C CYS A 77 -0.83 -5.82 1.06
N TYR A 78 -0.37 -6.57 2.06
CA TYR A 78 -1.04 -6.75 3.34
C TYR A 78 -0.31 -5.96 4.42
N PHE A 79 -1.06 -5.25 5.26
CA PHE A 79 -0.54 -4.55 6.43
C PHE A 79 -1.15 -5.17 7.68
N THR A 80 -0.30 -5.71 8.54
CA THR A 80 -0.68 -6.33 9.80
C THR A 80 -0.02 -5.56 10.93
N SER A 81 -0.76 -5.12 11.95
CA SER A 81 -0.14 -4.50 13.13
C SER A 81 0.87 -5.48 13.76
N LEU A 82 2.07 -5.02 14.10
CA LEU A 82 3.05 -5.87 14.77
C LEU A 82 2.57 -6.30 16.16
N LEU A 83 1.73 -5.50 16.82
CA LEU A 83 1.14 -5.87 18.10
C LEU A 83 0.16 -7.05 17.92
N GLU A 84 -0.72 -6.97 16.92
CA GLU A 84 -1.62 -8.06 16.52
C GLU A 84 -0.85 -9.33 16.17
N TYR A 85 0.20 -9.20 15.34
CA TYR A 85 1.05 -10.33 14.94
C TYR A 85 1.70 -11.00 16.14
N LYS A 86 2.24 -10.22 17.09
CA LYS A 86 2.85 -10.75 18.32
C LYS A 86 1.81 -11.41 19.23
N ALA A 87 0.59 -10.89 19.29
CA ALA A 87 -0.46 -11.40 20.15
C ALA A 87 -1.10 -12.69 19.62
N LYS A 88 -1.29 -12.81 18.30
CA LYS A 88 -2.08 -13.88 17.68
C LYS A 88 -1.29 -14.82 16.77
N GLY A 89 -0.02 -14.53 16.48
CA GLY A 89 0.84 -15.38 15.66
C GLY A 89 0.22 -15.67 14.29
N THR A 90 0.04 -16.96 13.96
CA THR A 90 -0.53 -17.40 12.68
C THR A 90 -1.99 -17.04 12.48
N GLU A 91 -2.72 -16.65 13.54
CA GLU A 91 -4.11 -16.20 13.46
C GLU A 91 -4.24 -14.69 13.24
N ALA A 92 -3.13 -13.96 13.23
CA ALA A 92 -3.14 -12.52 12.97
C ALA A 92 -3.67 -12.22 11.57
N ARG A 93 -4.58 -11.25 11.47
CA ARG A 93 -5.18 -10.85 10.20
C ARG A 93 -4.65 -9.48 9.77
N PRO A 94 -4.44 -9.25 8.46
CA PRO A 94 -4.12 -7.92 7.96
C PRO A 94 -5.24 -6.94 8.26
N PHE A 95 -4.89 -5.79 8.82
CA PHE A 95 -5.83 -4.69 9.06
C PHE A 95 -6.16 -3.96 7.75
N LEU A 96 -5.20 -3.92 6.81
CA LEU A 96 -5.39 -3.32 5.48
C LEU A 96 -4.86 -4.26 4.41
N THR A 97 -5.65 -4.45 3.35
CA THR A 97 -5.26 -5.18 2.15
C THR A 97 -5.39 -4.28 0.93
N LEU A 98 -4.25 -3.90 0.34
CA LEU A 98 -4.22 -3.19 -0.94
C LEU A 98 -4.23 -4.20 -2.09
N THR A 99 -5.17 -4.07 -3.01
CA THR A 99 -5.23 -4.85 -4.24
C THR A 99 -5.04 -3.91 -5.43
N HIS A 100 -4.10 -4.26 -6.31
CA HIS A 100 -3.81 -3.54 -7.55
C HIS A 100 -4.36 -4.31 -8.75
N PHE A 101 -5.11 -3.62 -9.59
CA PHE A 101 -5.79 -4.14 -10.77
C PHE A 101 -5.05 -3.66 -12.02
N THR A 102 -4.31 -4.57 -12.65
CA THR A 102 -3.41 -4.28 -13.78
C THR A 102 -4.08 -4.45 -15.14
N GLU A 103 -5.38 -4.78 -15.17
CA GLU A 103 -6.13 -5.07 -16.39
C GLU A 103 -6.12 -3.90 -17.40
N LEU A 104 -6.05 -2.65 -16.92
CA LEU A 104 -6.01 -1.43 -17.75
C LEU A 104 -4.60 -0.87 -17.95
N GLN A 105 -3.57 -1.55 -17.44
CA GLN A 105 -2.20 -1.02 -17.44
C GLN A 105 -1.68 -0.79 -18.85
N LYS A 106 -1.81 -1.78 -19.74
CA LYS A 106 -1.31 -1.69 -21.12
C LYS A 106 -2.17 -0.79 -22.01
N SER A 107 -3.50 -0.83 -21.84
CA SER A 107 -4.44 -0.14 -22.73
C SER A 107 -4.70 1.31 -22.34
N LYS A 108 -4.57 1.64 -21.05
CA LYS A 108 -4.87 2.97 -20.49
C LYS A 108 -3.71 3.60 -19.74
N GLY A 109 -2.59 2.90 -19.57
CA GLY A 109 -1.41 3.43 -18.88
C GLY A 109 -1.61 3.61 -17.38
N LEU A 110 -2.60 2.95 -16.78
CA LEU A 110 -2.94 3.09 -15.36
C LEU A 110 -3.26 1.75 -14.69
N VAL A 111 -3.08 1.72 -13.38
CA VAL A 111 -3.43 0.61 -12.48
C VAL A 111 -4.39 1.15 -11.44
N LEU A 112 -5.51 0.48 -11.24
CA LEU A 112 -6.46 0.85 -10.18
C LEU A 112 -6.05 0.16 -8.89
N MET A 113 -6.17 0.86 -7.77
CA MET A 113 -5.90 0.31 -6.45
C MET A 113 -7.15 0.45 -5.57
N LYS A 114 -7.46 -0.61 -4.83
CA LYS A 114 -8.45 -0.61 -3.73
C LYS A 114 -7.81 -1.18 -2.48
N GLY A 115 -7.94 -0.45 -1.36
CA GLY A 115 -7.53 -0.89 -0.04
C GLY A 115 -8.74 -1.20 0.83
N ASP A 116 -8.88 -2.46 1.22
CA ASP A 116 -9.91 -2.93 2.14
C ASP A 116 -9.40 -2.88 3.58
N ILE A 117 -10.16 -2.23 4.47
CA ILE A 117 -9.85 -2.14 5.90
C ILE A 117 -10.68 -3.20 6.63
N ASN A 118 -10.01 -4.17 7.26
CA ASN A 118 -10.61 -5.44 7.71
C ASN A 118 -10.32 -5.77 9.19
N ASP A 119 -10.16 -4.76 10.02
CA ASP A 119 -9.84 -4.91 11.44
C ASP A 119 -11.10 -4.92 12.32
N GLU A 120 -11.17 -5.90 13.21
CA GLU A 120 -12.28 -6.07 14.15
C GLU A 120 -11.72 -6.37 15.55
N PRO A 121 -11.98 -5.50 16.56
CA PRO A 121 -12.62 -4.18 16.44
C PRO A 121 -11.79 -3.20 15.59
N ARG A 122 -12.42 -2.12 15.13
CA ARG A 122 -11.78 -1.10 14.28
C ARG A 122 -10.69 -0.34 15.06
N MET A 123 -9.45 -0.42 14.57
CA MET A 123 -8.19 0.16 15.07
C MET A 123 -7.46 1.05 14.04
N LEU A 124 -7.78 0.90 12.75
CA LEU A 124 -7.20 1.60 11.61
C LEU A 124 -8.30 2.37 10.88
N ASP A 125 -8.36 3.68 11.05
CA ASP A 125 -9.28 4.52 10.29
C ASP A 125 -8.79 4.78 8.85
N THR A 126 -9.65 5.40 8.04
CA THR A 126 -9.35 5.70 6.64
C THR A 126 -8.12 6.60 6.46
N PRO A 127 -7.92 7.71 7.22
CA PRO A 127 -6.70 8.51 7.13
C PRO A 127 -5.43 7.70 7.42
N ASN A 128 -5.42 6.86 8.46
CA ASN A 128 -4.28 6.02 8.77
C ASN A 128 -4.03 4.95 7.69
N ALA A 129 -5.09 4.39 7.10
CA ALA A 129 -4.96 3.48 5.96
C ALA A 129 -4.37 4.19 4.72
N GLN A 130 -4.79 5.42 4.44
CA GLN A 130 -4.22 6.25 3.37
C GLN A 130 -2.74 6.53 3.61
N PHE A 131 -2.37 6.83 4.85
CA PHE A 131 -0.98 7.04 5.25
C PHE A 131 -0.13 5.78 4.98
N LEU A 132 -0.59 4.59 5.37
CA LEU A 132 0.13 3.34 5.10
C LEU A 132 0.34 3.10 3.60
N ALA A 133 -0.68 3.34 2.79
CA ALA A 133 -0.59 3.24 1.33
C ALA A 133 0.40 4.28 0.73
N PHE A 134 0.38 5.51 1.25
CA PHE A 134 1.31 6.56 0.83
C PHE A 134 2.75 6.24 1.22
N ALA A 135 2.98 5.78 2.45
CA ALA A 135 4.30 5.35 2.92
C ALA A 135 4.85 4.23 2.03
N LEU A 136 4.04 3.21 1.73
CA LEU A 136 4.41 2.15 0.77
C LEU A 136 4.88 2.74 -0.57
N GLN A 137 4.10 3.67 -1.15
CA GLN A 137 4.47 4.31 -2.42
C GLN A 137 5.80 5.08 -2.29
N GLN A 138 6.04 5.77 -1.18
CA GLN A 138 7.26 6.52 -0.93
C GLN A 138 8.49 5.61 -0.82
N PHE A 139 8.38 4.47 -0.13
CA PHE A 139 9.49 3.53 0.01
C PHE A 139 9.76 2.72 -1.26
N TYR A 140 8.72 2.36 -2.01
CA TYR A 140 8.84 1.42 -3.12
C TYR A 140 8.74 2.04 -4.51
N ALA A 141 8.27 3.28 -4.68
CA ALA A 141 7.96 3.80 -6.01
C ALA A 141 8.49 5.22 -6.24
N SER A 142 8.01 6.19 -5.47
CA SER A 142 8.13 7.63 -5.79
C SER A 142 8.92 8.46 -4.79
N GLY A 143 9.43 7.87 -3.71
CA GLY A 143 10.28 8.59 -2.75
C GLY A 143 11.74 8.67 -3.20
N SER A 144 12.58 9.23 -2.33
CA SER A 144 14.01 9.39 -2.56
C SER A 144 14.75 8.05 -2.59
N GLU A 145 15.95 8.04 -3.15
CA GLU A 145 16.83 6.87 -3.12
C GLU A 145 17.14 6.43 -1.68
N ASP A 146 17.23 7.35 -0.73
CA ASP A 146 17.50 7.01 0.67
C ASP A 146 16.35 6.25 1.33
N LYS A 147 15.10 6.53 0.96
CA LYS A 147 13.94 5.72 1.40
C LYS A 147 14.05 4.31 0.82
N LEU A 148 14.40 4.16 -0.46
CA LEU A 148 14.63 2.84 -1.04
C LEU A 148 15.76 2.09 -0.32
N LYS A 149 16.89 2.75 -0.04
CA LYS A 149 18.03 2.14 0.68
C LYS A 149 17.64 1.56 2.04
N LEU A 150 16.69 2.18 2.75
CA LEU A 150 16.15 1.60 4.00
C LEU A 150 15.47 0.24 3.75
N VAL A 151 14.68 0.12 2.69
CA VAL A 151 14.08 -1.15 2.27
C VAL A 151 15.15 -2.18 1.91
N GLU A 152 16.18 -1.78 1.16
CA GLU A 152 17.26 -2.69 0.76
C GLU A 152 18.06 -3.16 1.98
N LYS A 153 18.40 -2.24 2.89
CA LYS A 153 19.15 -2.50 4.12
C LYS A 153 18.38 -3.46 5.03
N PHE A 154 17.07 -3.31 5.15
CA PHE A 154 16.22 -4.23 5.91
C PHE A 154 16.31 -5.68 5.41
N HIS A 155 16.42 -5.88 4.10
CA HIS A 155 16.51 -7.23 3.52
C HIS A 155 17.92 -7.78 3.45
N ARG A 156 18.90 -6.94 3.10
CA ARG A 156 20.26 -7.38 2.75
C ARG A 156 21.26 -7.24 3.88
N SER A 157 21.04 -6.28 4.78
CA SER A 157 21.91 -5.98 5.93
C SER A 157 21.10 -5.73 7.20
N PRO A 158 20.24 -6.68 7.64
CA PRO A 158 19.33 -6.46 8.76
C PRO A 158 20.04 -6.11 10.08
N ALA A 159 21.28 -6.57 10.29
CA ALA A 159 22.09 -6.25 11.46
C ALA A 159 22.50 -4.76 11.53
N GLU A 160 22.52 -4.07 10.39
CA GLU A 160 22.84 -2.64 10.31
C GLU A 160 21.58 -1.77 10.32
N PHE A 161 20.40 -2.37 10.18
CA PHE A 161 19.15 -1.63 10.02
C PHE A 161 18.80 -0.84 11.29
N ASP A 162 18.57 0.46 11.13
CA ASP A 162 18.23 1.36 12.24
C ASP A 162 16.76 1.79 12.15
N PHE A 163 15.98 1.39 13.15
CA PHE A 163 14.57 1.78 13.26
C PHE A 163 14.39 3.28 13.52
N GLN A 164 15.37 3.96 14.12
CA GLN A 164 15.32 5.41 14.33
C GLN A 164 15.49 6.16 13.02
N GLU A 165 16.34 5.68 12.10
CA GLU A 165 16.43 6.22 10.73
C GLU A 165 15.10 6.05 10.00
N LEU A 166 14.45 4.88 10.14
CA LEU A 166 13.15 4.62 9.53
C LEU A 166 12.04 5.55 10.07
N ILE A 167 11.96 5.73 11.39
CA ILE A 167 10.97 6.63 12.01
C ILE A 167 11.16 8.05 11.48
N LYS A 168 12.39 8.57 11.47
CA LYS A 168 12.70 9.90 10.92
C LYS A 168 12.31 10.02 9.45
N ALA A 169 12.61 9.00 8.64
CA ALA A 169 12.24 9.01 7.23
C ALA A 169 10.71 9.11 7.03
N VAL A 170 9.93 8.51 7.93
CA VAL A 170 8.48 8.59 7.91
C VAL A 170 7.93 9.91 8.43
N GLU A 171 8.54 10.53 9.44
CA GLU A 171 8.15 11.86 9.92
C GLU A 171 8.21 12.91 8.80
N THR A 172 9.09 12.73 7.80
CA THR A 172 9.13 13.61 6.61
C THR A 172 7.96 13.42 5.63
N LEU A 173 7.07 12.46 5.86
CA LEU A 173 5.88 12.20 5.04
C LEU A 173 4.63 12.92 5.53
N VAL A 174 4.68 13.45 6.76
CA VAL A 174 3.55 14.07 7.47
C VAL A 174 3.53 15.58 7.25
#